data_AF-A0A0P6XK65-F1
#
_entry.id   AF-A0A0P6XK65-F1
#
_cell.length_a   1.000
_cell.length_b   1.000
_cell.length_c   1.000
_cell.angle_alpha   90.00
_cell.angle_beta   90.00
_cell.angle_gamma   90.00
#
_symmetry.space_group_name_H-M   'P 1'
#
loop_
_entity.id
_entity.type
_entity.pdbx_description
1 polymer ?
#
loop_
_entity_poly.entity_id
_entity_poly.type
_entity_poly.pdbx_seq_one_letter_code
_entity_poly.pdbx_strand_id
1 'polypeptide(L)'
;MNEHVTAWLDAYQDGELRPSQRRKVEAHLAECSACREELAARQALSAWLRDLPADLPLTPSERFTAQVMLRLPARRTPVASTPPNLLPWALPLILLLAWGLLQAISILNAWLQLGVSSGWLSHLLPGLRPAGSNSLWVGLLSALGGAAPAPGLQPVLHWLLQADRWLGDWLGVLTWQGRIIFLYWLWLAFCLLRHPRTPSVPSKTNGTLLA
;
A
#
# COMPACT_ATOMS: atom_id res chain seq x y z
N MET A 1 54.98 27.46 45.67
CA MET A 1 54.20 27.80 44.46
C MET A 1 52.73 27.68 44.81
N ASN A 2 52.05 28.80 45.05
CA ASN A 2 50.60 28.81 45.20
C ASN A 2 49.98 28.72 43.81
N GLU A 3 49.44 27.56 43.47
CA GLU A 3 48.72 27.34 42.22
C GLU A 3 47.45 28.21 42.25
N HIS A 4 47.39 29.23 41.39
CA HIS A 4 46.24 30.14 41.30
C HIS A 4 45.00 29.41 40.77
N VAL A 5 43.82 29.80 41.24
CA VAL A 5 42.54 29.18 40.85
C VAL A 5 41.87 29.83 39.63
N THR A 6 42.63 30.53 38.78
CA THR A 6 42.12 31.32 37.65
C THR A 6 41.22 30.54 36.71
N ALA A 7 41.53 29.27 36.46
CA ALA A 7 40.71 28.38 35.63
C ALA A 7 39.30 28.11 36.19
N TRP A 8 39.05 28.39 37.47
CA TRP A 8 37.76 28.16 38.12
C TRP A 8 37.00 29.47 38.43
N LEU A 9 37.58 30.64 38.16
CA LEU A 9 36.94 31.92 38.48
C LEU A 9 35.69 32.19 37.62
N ASP A 10 35.72 31.85 36.34
CA ASP A 10 34.55 32.01 35.44
C ASP A 10 33.41 31.10 35.88
N ALA A 11 33.69 29.80 36.07
CA ALA A 11 32.71 28.84 36.58
C ALA A 11 32.22 29.16 38.00
N TYR A 12 33.04 29.81 38.84
CA TYR A 12 32.62 30.32 40.15
C TYR A 12 31.62 31.47 40.00
N GLN A 13 31.88 32.40 39.08
CA GLN A 13 31.00 33.53 38.78
C GLN A 13 29.65 33.07 38.20
N ASP A 14 29.66 32.07 37.33
CA ASP A 14 28.46 31.49 36.72
C ASP A 14 27.71 30.52 37.65
N GLY A 15 28.30 30.17 38.80
CA GLY A 15 27.71 29.25 39.78
C GLY A 15 27.73 27.78 39.38
N GLU A 16 28.58 27.40 38.41
CA GLU A 16 28.66 26.05 37.84
C GLU A 16 29.58 25.10 38.63
N LEU A 17 30.28 25.58 39.66
CA LEU A 17 31.20 24.77 40.47
C LEU A 17 30.47 23.83 41.44
N ARG A 18 31.02 22.62 41.59
CA ARG A 18 30.57 21.67 42.63
C ARG A 18 30.89 22.20 44.03
N PRO A 19 30.13 21.84 45.08
CA PRO A 19 30.35 22.35 46.44
C PRO A 19 31.75 22.13 47.02
N SER A 20 32.46 21.07 46.59
CA SER A 20 33.85 20.81 47.00
C SER A 20 34.85 21.72 46.30
N GLN A 21 34.62 22.07 45.04
CA GLN A 21 35.47 22.99 44.26
C GLN A 21 35.23 24.43 44.68
N ARG A 22 33.96 24.81 44.90
CA ARG A 22 33.58 26.12 45.40
C ARG A 22 34.28 26.47 46.72
N ARG A 23 34.28 25.56 47.69
CA ARG A 23 35.00 25.74 48.96
C ARG A 23 36.51 25.94 48.79
N LYS A 24 37.13 25.27 47.81
CA LYS A 24 38.55 25.45 47.49
C LYS A 24 38.83 26.84 46.91
N VAL A 25 37.96 27.31 46.00
CA VAL A 25 38.05 28.67 45.44
C VAL A 25 37.85 29.71 46.54
N GLU A 26 36.84 29.55 47.39
CA GLU A 26 36.56 30.48 48.50
C GLU A 26 37.72 30.55 49.50
N ALA A 27 38.31 29.41 49.87
CA ALA A 27 39.51 29.39 50.71
C ALA A 27 40.69 30.11 50.05
N HIS A 28 40.93 29.88 48.75
CA HIS A 28 42.00 30.55 48.02
C HIS A 28 41.75 32.06 47.86
N LEU A 29 40.51 32.48 47.66
CA LEU A 29 40.13 33.89 47.58
C LEU A 29 40.30 34.62 48.93
N ALA A 30 40.24 33.92 50.06
CA ALA A 30 40.56 34.52 51.36
C ALA A 30 42.07 34.88 51.47
N GLU A 31 42.93 34.06 50.88
CA GLU A 31 44.39 34.15 51.05
C GLU A 31 45.10 34.90 49.91
N CYS A 32 44.54 34.94 48.69
CA CYS A 32 45.19 35.53 47.51
C CYS A 32 44.51 36.82 47.04
N SER A 33 45.20 37.97 47.15
CA SER A 33 44.70 39.25 46.63
C SER A 33 44.62 39.29 45.10
N ALA A 34 45.59 38.69 44.40
CA ALA A 34 45.63 38.67 42.93
C ALA A 34 44.38 38.01 42.34
N CYS A 35 43.94 36.87 42.89
CA CYS A 35 42.72 36.20 42.42
C CYS A 35 41.44 36.98 42.77
N ARG A 36 41.43 37.78 43.84
CA ARG A 36 40.29 38.67 44.16
C ARG A 36 40.20 39.83 43.17
N GLU A 37 41.32 40.46 42.84
CA GLU A 37 41.40 41.53 41.85
C GLU A 37 40.94 41.04 40.47
N GLU A 38 41.38 39.84 40.08
CA GLU A 38 40.99 39.23 38.81
C GLU A 38 39.49 38.86 38.76
N LEU A 39 38.92 38.41 39.87
CA LEU A 39 37.48 38.16 39.97
C LEU A 39 36.68 39.48 39.90
N ALA A 40 37.14 40.53 40.57
CA ALA A 40 36.51 41.84 40.54
C ALA A 40 36.52 42.46 39.12
N ALA A 41 37.64 42.32 38.40
CA ALA A 41 37.75 42.77 37.01
C ALA A 41 36.73 42.07 36.08
N ARG A 42 36.56 40.74 36.23
CA ARG A 42 35.55 39.97 35.48
C ARG A 42 34.11 40.37 35.84
N GLN A 43 33.83 40.58 37.12
CA GLN A 43 32.51 41.04 37.58
C GLN A 43 32.17 42.43 37.05
N ALA A 44 33.14 43.35 37.01
CA ALA A 44 32.98 44.67 36.43
C ALA A 44 32.66 44.59 34.92
N LEU A 45 33.36 43.75 34.18
CA LEU A 45 33.07 43.52 32.76
C LEU A 45 31.66 42.95 32.55
N SER A 46 31.26 41.96 33.35
CA SER A 46 29.91 41.37 33.28
C SER A 46 28.80 42.37 33.65
N ALA A 47 29.05 43.26 34.61
CA ALA A 47 28.13 44.36 34.92
C ALA A 47 27.99 45.31 33.71
N TRP A 48 29.11 45.69 33.10
CA TRP A 48 29.12 46.57 31.93
C TRP A 48 28.38 45.97 30.72
N LEU A 49 28.51 44.65 30.50
CA LEU A 49 27.75 43.94 29.47
C LEU A 49 26.24 43.88 29.76
N ARG A 50 25.84 43.83 31.04
CA ARG A 50 24.41 43.85 31.43
C ARG A 50 23.78 45.23 31.31
N ASP A 51 24.57 46.28 31.44
CA ASP A 51 24.13 47.67 31.24
C ASP A 51 23.99 48.05 29.76
N LEU A 52 24.34 47.13 28.83
CA LEU A 52 24.12 47.36 27.42
C LEU A 52 22.61 47.47 27.12
N PRO A 53 22.21 48.39 26.21
CA PRO A 53 20.82 48.58 25.87
C PRO A 53 20.18 47.28 25.36
N ALA A 54 19.17 46.79 26.08
CA ALA A 54 18.37 45.62 25.70
C ALA A 54 17.31 45.95 24.62
N ASP A 55 17.27 47.20 24.18
CA ASP A 55 16.33 47.76 23.20
C ASP A 55 16.78 47.52 21.75
N LEU A 56 17.81 46.70 21.53
CA LEU A 56 18.11 46.21 20.19
C LEU A 56 16.81 45.62 19.62
N PRO A 57 16.36 46.04 18.41
CA PRO A 57 15.11 45.58 17.86
C PRO A 57 15.18 44.07 17.64
N LEU A 58 14.68 43.31 18.62
CA LEU A 58 14.60 41.87 18.54
C LEU A 58 13.67 41.56 17.39
N THR A 59 14.20 40.86 16.40
CA THR A 59 13.40 40.45 15.25
C THR A 59 12.23 39.62 15.77
N PRO A 60 10.97 39.93 15.40
CA PRO A 60 9.82 39.13 15.81
C PRO A 60 10.06 37.64 15.51
N SER A 61 9.66 36.77 16.43
CA SER A 61 9.88 35.32 16.34
C SER A 61 9.42 34.73 15.00
N GLU A 62 8.34 35.27 14.45
CA GLU A 62 7.79 34.93 13.14
C GLU A 62 8.76 35.23 11.99
N ARG A 63 9.35 36.43 11.98
CA ARG A 63 10.32 36.84 10.95
C ARG A 63 11.62 36.05 11.07
N PHE A 64 12.08 35.78 12.29
CA PHE A 64 13.25 34.93 12.53
C PHE A 64 13.01 33.50 12.02
N THR A 65 11.87 32.90 12.36
CA THR A 65 11.51 31.55 11.91
C THR A 65 11.45 31.48 10.39
N ALA A 66 10.83 32.47 9.73
CA ALA A 66 10.79 32.53 8.28
C ALA A 66 12.20 32.60 7.64
N GLN A 67 13.08 33.43 8.18
CA GLN A 67 14.46 33.57 7.69
C GLN A 67 15.29 32.28 7.90
N VAL A 68 15.09 31.60 9.03
CA VAL A 68 15.74 30.31 9.30
C VAL A 68 15.25 29.24 8.33
N MET A 69 13.92 29.11 8.16
CA MET A 69 13.33 28.11 7.28
C MET A 69 13.76 28.27 5.82
N LEU A 70 13.98 29.50 5.35
CA LEU A 70 14.50 29.76 4.01
C LEU A 70 15.97 29.36 3.83
N ARG A 71 16.74 29.29 4.92
CA ARG A 71 18.17 28.92 4.89
C ARG A 71 18.40 27.44 5.16
N LEU A 72 17.39 26.70 5.60
CA LEU A 72 17.53 25.26 5.76
C LEU A 72 17.59 24.59 4.37
N PRO A 73 18.61 23.77 4.09
CA PRO A 73 18.56 22.92 2.91
C PRO A 73 17.30 22.07 3.02
N ALA A 74 16.51 22.03 1.94
CA ALA A 74 15.31 21.23 1.89
C ALA A 74 15.67 19.80 2.33
N ARG A 75 15.29 19.46 3.57
CA ARG A 75 15.49 18.12 4.10
C ARG A 75 14.64 17.25 3.19
N ARG A 76 15.30 16.54 2.27
CA ARG A 76 14.68 15.45 1.54
C ARG A 76 14.42 14.40 2.61
N THR A 77 13.29 14.53 3.29
CA THR A 77 12.68 13.39 3.95
C THR A 77 12.64 12.33 2.85
N PRO A 78 13.23 11.13 3.06
CA PRO A 78 12.91 10.02 2.20
C PRO A 78 11.38 9.91 2.30
N VAL A 79 10.69 10.35 1.25
CA VAL A 79 9.25 10.19 1.12
C VAL A 79 9.07 8.71 1.36
N ALA A 80 8.46 8.36 2.49
CA ALA A 80 8.09 6.99 2.78
C ALA A 80 7.35 6.54 1.53
N SER A 81 8.01 5.69 0.74
CA SER A 81 7.53 5.28 -0.56
C SER A 81 6.18 4.67 -0.29
N THR A 82 5.11 5.41 -0.62
CA THR A 82 3.77 4.89 -0.54
C THR A 82 3.83 3.61 -1.36
N PRO A 83 3.49 2.44 -0.80
CA PRO A 83 3.57 1.21 -1.56
C PRO A 83 2.81 1.45 -2.86
N PRO A 84 3.40 1.10 -4.02
CA PRO A 84 2.76 1.35 -5.30
C PRO A 84 1.34 0.83 -5.19
N ASN A 85 0.36 1.66 -5.53
CA ASN A 85 -1.04 1.31 -5.36
C ASN A 85 -1.33 0.10 -6.26
N LEU A 86 -1.22 -1.10 -5.69
CA LEU A 86 -1.41 -2.40 -6.35
C LEU A 86 -2.90 -2.71 -6.56
N LEU A 87 -3.77 -1.95 -5.89
CA LEU A 87 -5.22 -2.10 -5.95
C LEU A 87 -5.78 -2.04 -7.38
N PRO A 88 -5.42 -1.05 -8.24
CA PRO A 88 -5.86 -1.05 -9.64
C PRO A 88 -5.33 -2.23 -10.46
N TRP A 89 -4.22 -2.85 -10.08
CA TRP A 89 -3.64 -4.01 -10.76
C TRP A 89 -4.23 -5.34 -10.28
N ALA A 90 -4.67 -5.40 -9.03
CA ALA A 90 -5.31 -6.57 -8.44
C ALA A 90 -6.78 -6.72 -8.88
N LEU A 91 -7.50 -5.61 -9.04
CA LEU A 91 -8.90 -5.58 -9.47
C LEU A 91 -9.18 -6.47 -10.70
N PRO A 92 -8.41 -6.39 -11.79
CA PRO A 92 -8.69 -7.23 -12.94
C PRO A 92 -8.34 -8.70 -12.75
N LEU A 93 -7.28 -8.99 -12.00
CA LEU A 93 -6.89 -10.37 -11.70
C LEU A 93 -8.00 -11.05 -10.88
N ILE A 94 -8.56 -10.34 -9.92
CA ILE A 94 -9.70 -10.78 -9.11
C ILE A 94 -10.93 -11.01 -10.00
N LEU A 95 -11.22 -10.09 -10.93
CA LEU A 95 -12.37 -10.20 -11.83
C LEU A 95 -12.24 -11.41 -12.77
N LEU A 96 -11.06 -11.66 -13.32
CA LEU A 96 -10.75 -12.84 -14.14
C LEU A 96 -10.89 -14.14 -13.35
N LEU A 97 -10.39 -14.17 -12.11
CA LEU A 97 -10.48 -15.36 -11.24
C LEU A 97 -11.95 -15.67 -10.88
N ALA A 98 -12.71 -14.65 -10.47
CA ALA A 98 -14.12 -14.78 -10.13
C ALA A 98 -14.94 -15.28 -11.34
N TRP A 99 -14.64 -14.77 -12.53
CA TRP A 99 -15.26 -15.22 -13.78
C TRP A 99 -14.96 -16.68 -14.11
N GLY A 100 -13.68 -17.09 -14.02
CA GLY A 100 -13.27 -18.47 -14.25
C GLY A 100 -13.95 -19.44 -13.29
N LEU A 101 -14.10 -19.05 -12.03
CA LEU A 101 -14.83 -19.84 -11.03
C LEU A 101 -16.32 -19.99 -11.40
N LEU A 102 -16.97 -18.90 -11.83
CA LEU A 102 -18.37 -18.93 -12.24
C LEU A 102 -18.58 -19.87 -13.44
N GLN A 103 -17.67 -19.84 -14.41
CA GLN A 103 -17.70 -20.76 -15.55
C GLN A 103 -17.50 -22.22 -15.13
N ALA A 104 -16.57 -22.50 -14.23
CA ALA A 104 -16.37 -23.86 -13.73
C ALA A 104 -17.65 -24.41 -13.07
N ILE A 105 -18.35 -23.57 -12.31
CA ILE A 105 -19.65 -23.92 -11.69
C ILE A 105 -20.71 -24.17 -12.77
N SER A 106 -20.81 -23.32 -13.80
CA SER A 106 -21.77 -23.49 -14.89
C SER A 106 -21.52 -24.76 -15.69
N ILE A 107 -20.26 -25.07 -15.99
CA ILE A 107 -19.84 -26.33 -16.65
C ILE A 107 -20.27 -27.52 -15.79
N LEU A 108 -19.93 -27.50 -14.50
CA LEU A 108 -20.27 -28.59 -13.58
C LEU A 108 -21.79 -28.80 -13.49
N ASN A 109 -22.56 -27.72 -13.39
CA ASN A 109 -24.03 -27.78 -13.38
C ASN A 109 -24.59 -28.36 -14.69
N ALA A 110 -24.02 -27.98 -15.83
CA ALA A 110 -24.41 -28.54 -17.13
C ALA A 110 -24.13 -30.06 -17.20
N TRP A 111 -22.95 -30.50 -16.77
CA TRP A 111 -22.61 -31.93 -16.68
C TRP A 111 -23.55 -32.69 -15.75
N LEU A 112 -23.92 -32.10 -14.61
CA LEU A 112 -24.85 -32.69 -13.66
C LEU A 112 -26.25 -32.85 -14.28
N GLN A 113 -26.76 -31.81 -14.95
CA GLN A 113 -28.06 -31.88 -15.63
C GLN A 113 -28.07 -32.91 -16.77
N LEU A 114 -26.99 -32.97 -17.56
CA LEU A 114 -26.80 -33.99 -18.59
C LEU A 114 -26.82 -35.40 -17.99
N GLY A 115 -26.21 -35.61 -16.83
CA GLY A 115 -26.18 -36.92 -16.19
C GLY A 115 -27.50 -37.36 -15.56
N VAL A 116 -28.27 -36.41 -15.06
CA VAL A 116 -29.63 -36.67 -14.58
C VAL A 116 -30.57 -36.97 -15.75
N SER A 117 -30.49 -36.21 -16.86
CA SER A 117 -31.40 -36.37 -18.01
C SER A 117 -31.12 -37.63 -18.84
N SER A 118 -29.86 -38.01 -18.99
CA SER A 118 -29.45 -39.24 -19.69
C SER A 118 -29.64 -40.51 -18.85
N GLY A 119 -29.99 -40.37 -17.56
CA GLY A 119 -30.27 -41.49 -16.67
C GLY A 119 -29.04 -42.28 -16.22
N TRP A 120 -27.82 -42.01 -16.72
CA TRP A 120 -26.60 -42.72 -16.27
C TRP A 120 -26.37 -42.53 -14.77
N LEU A 121 -26.70 -41.34 -14.24
CA LEU A 121 -26.56 -41.03 -12.82
C LEU A 121 -27.58 -41.78 -11.95
N SER A 122 -28.74 -42.14 -12.51
CA SER A 122 -29.77 -42.91 -11.81
C SER A 122 -29.35 -44.36 -11.51
N HIS A 123 -28.39 -44.91 -12.28
CA HIS A 123 -27.81 -46.22 -12.01
C HIS A 123 -26.86 -46.21 -10.81
N LEU A 124 -26.22 -45.07 -10.52
CA LEU A 124 -25.27 -44.89 -9.42
C LEU A 124 -25.97 -44.43 -8.13
N LEU A 125 -27.03 -43.61 -8.25
CA LEU A 125 -27.79 -43.06 -7.12
C LEU A 125 -29.30 -43.26 -7.37
N PRO A 126 -29.85 -44.46 -7.06
CA PRO A 126 -31.24 -44.81 -7.38
C PRO A 126 -32.30 -43.96 -6.67
N GLY A 127 -31.93 -43.20 -5.63
CA GLY A 127 -32.80 -42.25 -4.94
C GLY A 127 -33.00 -40.90 -5.65
N LEU A 128 -32.19 -40.58 -6.66
CA LEU A 128 -32.27 -39.35 -7.45
C LEU A 128 -33.04 -39.60 -8.76
N ARG A 129 -34.25 -40.15 -8.67
CA ARG A 129 -35.13 -40.25 -9.84
C ARG A 129 -35.60 -38.85 -10.22
N PRO A 130 -35.35 -38.36 -11.44
CA PRO A 130 -35.89 -37.08 -11.87
C PRO A 130 -37.42 -37.14 -11.79
N ALA A 131 -38.02 -36.24 -11.01
CA ALA A 131 -39.47 -36.07 -10.99
C ALA A 131 -39.90 -35.71 -12.42
N GLY A 132 -40.69 -36.59 -13.05
CA GLY A 132 -40.91 -36.62 -14.49
C GLY A 132 -41.21 -35.25 -15.09
N SER A 133 -40.34 -34.80 -15.99
CA SER A 133 -40.62 -33.64 -16.83
C SER A 133 -41.64 -34.05 -17.89
N ASN A 134 -42.92 -34.00 -17.53
CA ASN A 134 -44.03 -34.16 -18.46
C ASN A 134 -44.06 -32.93 -19.38
N SER A 135 -43.19 -32.89 -20.40
CA SER A 135 -43.17 -31.76 -21.33
C SER A 135 -44.46 -31.78 -22.14
N LEU A 136 -45.27 -30.75 -21.97
CA LEU A 136 -46.56 -30.54 -22.64
C LEU A 136 -46.48 -30.73 -24.17
N TRP A 137 -45.31 -30.47 -24.76
CA TRP A 137 -45.03 -30.66 -26.18
C TRP A 137 -45.09 -32.11 -26.65
N VAL A 138 -44.69 -33.09 -25.82
CA VAL A 138 -44.79 -34.52 -26.17
C VAL A 138 -46.25 -34.96 -26.22
N GLY A 139 -47.09 -34.44 -25.32
CA GLY A 139 -48.54 -34.65 -25.36
C GLY A 139 -49.22 -33.96 -26.55
N LEU A 140 -48.73 -32.78 -26.96
CA LEU A 140 -49.26 -32.06 -28.11
C LEU A 140 -48.93 -32.77 -29.44
N LEU A 141 -47.71 -33.29 -29.59
CA LEU A 141 -47.27 -34.01 -30.80
C LEU A 141 -47.99 -35.35 -30.98
N SER A 142 -48.25 -36.07 -29.90
CA SER A 142 -49.07 -37.28 -29.95
C SER A 142 -50.54 -36.98 -30.24
N ALA A 143 -51.06 -35.85 -29.75
CA ALA A 143 -52.42 -35.39 -30.06
C ALA A 143 -52.61 -34.95 -31.54
N LEU A 144 -51.55 -34.44 -32.21
CA LEU A 144 -51.59 -34.06 -33.62
C LEU A 144 -51.38 -35.21 -34.61
N GLY A 145 -51.35 -36.46 -34.16
CA GLY A 145 -51.25 -37.64 -35.03
C GLY A 145 -49.85 -37.93 -35.57
N GLY A 146 -48.81 -37.27 -35.04
CA GLY A 146 -47.44 -37.66 -35.30
C GLY A 146 -47.15 -39.00 -34.62
N ALA A 147 -46.70 -40.00 -35.38
CA ALA A 147 -46.27 -41.27 -34.81
C ALA A 147 -45.24 -40.97 -33.70
N ALA A 148 -45.58 -41.36 -32.47
CA ALA A 148 -44.65 -41.23 -31.35
C ALA A 148 -43.34 -41.91 -31.76
N PRO A 149 -42.18 -41.27 -31.58
CA PRO A 149 -40.91 -41.94 -31.86
C PRO A 149 -40.90 -43.24 -31.07
N ALA A 150 -40.42 -44.34 -31.67
CA ALA A 150 -40.27 -45.61 -30.97
C ALA A 150 -39.64 -45.34 -29.58
N PRO A 151 -40.10 -45.99 -28.49
CA PRO A 151 -39.74 -45.61 -27.13
C PRO A 151 -38.22 -45.59 -26.85
N GLY A 152 -37.41 -46.27 -27.67
CA GLY A 152 -35.94 -46.19 -27.63
C GLY A 152 -35.31 -44.95 -28.30
N LEU A 153 -36.00 -44.29 -29.24
CA LEU A 153 -35.50 -43.13 -29.99
C LEU A 153 -35.87 -41.78 -29.36
N GLN A 154 -36.94 -41.72 -28.57
CA GLN A 154 -37.31 -40.51 -27.82
C GLN A 154 -36.16 -39.92 -26.97
N PRO A 155 -35.45 -40.69 -26.14
CA PRO A 155 -34.35 -40.15 -25.34
C PRO A 155 -33.18 -39.66 -26.21
N VAL A 156 -32.91 -40.31 -27.34
CA VAL A 156 -31.84 -39.89 -28.27
C VAL A 156 -32.20 -38.56 -28.96
N LEU A 157 -33.44 -38.41 -29.38
CA LEU A 157 -33.92 -37.19 -30.05
C LEU A 157 -33.97 -35.99 -29.08
N HIS A 158 -34.41 -36.23 -27.83
CA HIS A 158 -34.37 -35.21 -26.77
C HIS A 158 -32.94 -34.76 -26.47
N TRP A 159 -31.98 -35.70 -26.51
CA TRP A 159 -30.57 -35.43 -26.23
C TRP A 159 -29.95 -34.60 -27.36
N LEU A 160 -30.21 -34.95 -28.63
CA LEU A 160 -29.76 -34.19 -29.79
C LEU A 160 -30.28 -32.74 -29.81
N LEU A 161 -31.58 -32.55 -29.52
CA LEU A 161 -32.19 -31.22 -29.51
C LEU A 161 -31.81 -30.37 -28.29
N GLN A 162 -31.44 -30.99 -27.16
CA GLN A 162 -30.85 -30.29 -26.02
C GLN A 162 -29.39 -29.95 -26.27
N ALA A 163 -28.63 -30.84 -26.90
CA ALA A 163 -27.23 -30.61 -27.25
C ALA A 163 -27.08 -29.43 -28.22
N ASP A 164 -27.96 -29.31 -29.22
CA ASP A 164 -27.95 -28.21 -30.19
C ASP A 164 -28.23 -26.83 -29.54
N ARG A 165 -29.26 -26.75 -28.70
CA ARG A 165 -29.55 -25.53 -27.93
C ARG A 165 -28.43 -25.18 -26.96
N TRP A 166 -27.85 -26.18 -26.32
CA TRP A 166 -26.73 -26.01 -25.41
C TRP A 166 -25.47 -25.51 -26.12
N LEU A 167 -25.15 -26.05 -27.30
CA LEU A 167 -24.05 -25.59 -28.15
C LEU A 167 -24.26 -24.15 -28.61
N GLY A 168 -25.48 -23.80 -29.02
CA GLY A 168 -25.83 -22.43 -29.43
C GLY A 168 -25.66 -21.40 -28.31
N ASP A 169 -26.19 -21.70 -27.12
CA ASP A 169 -26.05 -20.84 -25.95
C ASP A 169 -24.57 -20.73 -25.51
N TRP A 170 -23.83 -21.84 -25.57
CA TRP A 170 -22.40 -21.84 -25.25
C TRP A 170 -21.57 -20.99 -26.23
N LEU A 171 -21.82 -21.11 -27.53
CA LEU A 171 -21.16 -20.32 -28.57
C LEU A 171 -21.50 -18.82 -28.43
N GLY A 172 -22.76 -18.50 -28.15
CA GLY A 172 -23.19 -17.13 -27.90
C GLY A 172 -22.54 -16.53 -26.66
N VAL A 173 -22.43 -17.31 -25.59
CA VAL A 173 -21.69 -16.91 -24.39
C VAL A 173 -20.23 -16.69 -24.74
N LEU A 174 -19.50 -17.69 -25.26
CA LEU A 174 -18.07 -17.62 -25.61
C LEU A 174 -17.72 -16.42 -26.49
N THR A 175 -18.53 -16.12 -27.50
CA THR A 175 -18.30 -14.97 -28.39
C THR A 175 -18.47 -13.64 -27.66
N TRP A 176 -19.46 -13.51 -26.78
CA TRP A 176 -19.62 -12.32 -25.92
C TRP A 176 -18.47 -12.19 -24.91
N GLN A 177 -18.05 -13.29 -24.29
CA GLN A 177 -16.92 -13.31 -23.33
C GLN A 177 -15.61 -12.91 -24.00
N GLY A 178 -15.35 -13.43 -25.21
CA GLY A 178 -14.17 -13.10 -25.99
C GLY A 178 -14.05 -11.60 -26.29
N ARG A 179 -15.18 -10.93 -26.58
CA ARG A 179 -15.21 -9.48 -26.84
C ARG A 179 -14.87 -8.67 -25.59
N ILE A 180 -15.38 -9.05 -24.41
CA ILE A 180 -15.08 -8.36 -23.14
C ILE A 180 -13.61 -8.55 -22.77
N ILE A 181 -13.09 -9.78 -22.87
CA ILE A 181 -11.68 -10.08 -22.60
C ILE A 181 -10.79 -9.25 -23.55
N PHE A 182 -11.11 -9.23 -24.84
CA PHE A 182 -10.34 -8.46 -25.83
C PHE A 182 -10.34 -6.94 -25.53
N LEU A 183 -11.50 -6.36 -25.23
CA LEU A 183 -11.62 -4.95 -24.82
C LEU A 183 -10.81 -4.64 -23.56
N TYR A 184 -10.86 -5.55 -22.59
CA TYR A 184 -10.12 -5.44 -21.34
C TYR A 184 -8.60 -5.49 -21.56
N TRP A 185 -8.10 -6.41 -22.39
CA TRP A 185 -6.68 -6.47 -22.76
C TRP A 185 -6.23 -5.25 -23.54
N LEU A 186 -7.07 -4.72 -24.43
CA LEU A 186 -6.83 -3.46 -25.15
C LEU A 186 -6.71 -2.27 -24.20
N TRP A 187 -7.59 -2.19 -23.20
CA TRP A 187 -7.54 -1.14 -22.18
C TRP A 187 -6.27 -1.24 -21.33
N LEU A 188 -5.89 -2.45 -20.91
CA LEU A 188 -4.67 -2.67 -20.13
C LEU A 188 -3.41 -2.32 -20.96
N ALA A 189 -3.35 -2.74 -22.22
CA ALA A 189 -2.28 -2.36 -23.14
C ALA A 189 -2.19 -0.84 -23.31
N PHE A 190 -3.34 -0.17 -23.45
CA PHE A 190 -3.40 1.29 -23.54
C PHE A 190 -2.91 1.99 -22.26
N CYS A 191 -3.30 1.49 -21.08
CA CYS A 191 -2.82 1.99 -19.80
C CYS A 191 -1.31 1.77 -19.61
N LEU A 192 -0.77 0.63 -20.02
CA LEU A 192 0.67 0.34 -20.01
C LEU A 192 1.46 1.27 -20.94
N LEU A 193 0.92 1.58 -22.12
CA LEU A 193 1.52 2.53 -23.05
C LEU A 193 1.47 3.97 -22.53
N ARG A 194 0.43 4.33 -21.77
CA ARG A 194 0.26 5.68 -21.20
C ARG A 194 1.09 5.95 -19.94
N HIS A 195 1.45 4.91 -19.19
CA HIS A 195 2.37 5.01 -18.05
C HIS A 195 3.74 4.48 -18.47
N PRO A 196 4.59 5.26 -19.16
CA PRO A 196 5.98 4.90 -19.31
C PRO A 196 6.53 4.72 -17.90
N ARG A 197 6.96 3.49 -17.59
CA ARG A 197 7.70 3.20 -16.36
C ARG A 197 8.82 4.21 -16.31
N THR A 198 8.73 5.16 -15.40
CA THR A 198 9.81 6.13 -15.17
C THR A 198 11.07 5.30 -14.99
N PRO A 199 12.08 5.41 -15.89
CA PRO A 199 13.28 4.62 -15.77
C PRO A 199 13.82 4.86 -14.37
N SER A 200 13.92 3.78 -13.59
CA SER A 200 14.53 3.80 -12.28
C SER A 200 15.91 4.43 -12.46
N VAL A 201 16.08 5.66 -11.97
CA VAL A 201 17.36 6.36 -11.99
C VAL A 201 18.35 5.43 -11.33
N PRO A 202 19.42 4.99 -12.02
CA PRO A 202 20.40 4.10 -11.41
C PRO A 202 20.96 4.84 -10.21
N SER A 203 20.76 4.29 -9.02
CA SER A 203 21.44 4.73 -7.81
C SER A 203 22.93 4.65 -8.12
N LYS A 204 23.60 5.80 -8.23
CA LYS A 204 25.05 5.86 -8.22
C LYS A 204 25.53 5.25 -6.91
N THR A 205 25.86 3.96 -6.99
CA THR A 205 26.61 3.24 -5.98
C THR A 205 28.00 3.86 -5.90
N ASN A 206 28.40 4.11 -4.66
CA ASN A 206 29.71 4.60 -4.24
C ASN A 206 30.87 3.82 -4.90
N GLY A 207 31.99 4.49 -5.12
CA GLY A 207 33.26 3.79 -5.37
C GLY A 207 34.38 4.66 -5.94
N THR A 208 35.17 5.24 -5.04
CA THR A 208 36.65 5.15 -4.98
C THR A 208 37.49 5.49 -6.23
N LEU A 209 38.39 6.48 -6.08
CA LEU A 209 39.83 6.50 -6.43
C LEU A 209 40.25 7.98 -6.35
N LEU A 210 40.86 8.47 -5.24
CA LEU A 210 42.31 8.38 -4.99
C LEU A 210 43.13 8.50 -6.28
N ALA A 211 43.50 9.74 -6.62
CA ALA A 211 44.76 10.12 -7.22
C ALA A 211 44.98 11.61 -6.95
#